data_AF-A0A3B0S6M2-F1
#
_entry.id   AF-A0A3B0S6M2-F1
#
_cell.length_a   1.000
_cell.length_b   1.000
_cell.length_c   1.000
_cell.angle_alpha   90.00
_cell.angle_beta   90.00
_cell.angle_gamma   90.00
#
_symmetry.space_group_name_H-M   'P 1'
#
loop_
_entity.id
_entity.type
_entity.pdbx_description
1 polymer ?
#
loop_
_entity_poly.entity_id
_entity_poly.type
_entity_poly.pdbx_seq_one_letter_code
_entity_poly.pdbx_strand_id
1 'polypeptide(L)'
;MILRRVIKHFRHQEWTAIFLDFVIVVVGVGVAMVAQQWLGDRQQRAEMRVAETALQGDLFYNYAYAKERLAVAECRKQAYQVIAEKLLAPGDDWAGMPRANDNKTFKPALPVLLRSPSRNWGSRIWDAGLARGTFNQMDDERRTRLDQIFKQTQHAEVLQRVIYTLQGRLKTLAVTTTIGQSDRLRYYDMLGEIDAKSGLLELISGQLIANIEAVGIKIPDEEKQGWLKAIAQQNESGAAVYGDCYVPIQMSIFR
;
A
#
# COMPACT_ATOMS: atom_id res chain seq x y z
N MET A 1 -44.90 -14.30 -77.29
CA MET A 1 -45.04 -14.05 -75.83
C MET A 1 -44.20 -14.96 -74.91
N ILE A 2 -43.27 -15.79 -75.44
CA ILE A 2 -42.41 -16.67 -74.60
C ILE A 2 -41.08 -16.01 -74.21
N LEU A 3 -40.60 -15.04 -75.00
CA LEU A 3 -39.34 -14.32 -74.75
C LEU A 3 -39.35 -13.38 -73.53
N ARG A 4 -40.53 -12.94 -73.05
CA ARG A 4 -40.63 -12.14 -71.81
C ARG A 4 -40.55 -12.98 -70.53
N ARG A 5 -40.75 -14.30 -70.60
CA ARG A 5 -40.68 -15.18 -69.41
C ARG A 5 -39.26 -15.63 -69.07
N VAL A 6 -38.37 -15.74 -70.07
CA VAL A 6 -37.00 -16.25 -69.87
C VAL A 6 -36.07 -15.17 -69.28
N ILE A 7 -36.16 -13.92 -69.74
CA ILE A 7 -35.40 -12.78 -69.16
C ILE A 7 -35.82 -12.49 -67.70
N LYS A 8 -37.07 -12.79 -67.33
CA LYS A 8 -37.56 -12.63 -65.95
C LYS A 8 -36.99 -13.69 -65.00
N HIS A 9 -36.54 -14.84 -65.52
CA HIS A 9 -35.98 -15.93 -64.73
C HIS A 9 -34.46 -15.80 -64.56
N PHE A 10 -33.72 -15.44 -65.61
CA PHE A 10 -32.26 -15.20 -65.51
C PHE A 10 -31.91 -13.95 -64.69
N ARG A 11 -32.76 -12.90 -64.70
CA ARG A 11 -32.53 -11.70 -63.87
C ARG A 11 -32.77 -11.95 -62.38
N HIS A 12 -33.50 -13.00 -62.00
CA HIS A 12 -33.69 -13.38 -60.60
C HIS A 12 -32.53 -14.22 -60.07
N GLN A 13 -31.97 -15.12 -60.90
CA GLN A 13 -30.95 -16.07 -60.48
C GLN A 13 -29.58 -15.42 -60.24
N GLU A 14 -29.17 -14.49 -61.12
CA GLU A 14 -27.91 -13.74 -60.95
C GLU A 14 -27.96 -12.78 -59.74
N TRP A 15 -29.10 -12.13 -59.52
CA TRP A 15 -29.24 -11.19 -58.40
C TRP A 15 -29.27 -11.91 -57.04
N THR A 16 -29.83 -13.12 -56.98
CA THR A 16 -29.73 -13.98 -55.79
C THR A 16 -28.31 -14.44 -55.50
N ALA A 17 -27.49 -14.72 -56.54
CA ALA A 17 -26.10 -15.10 -56.36
C ALA A 17 -25.25 -13.93 -55.81
N ILE A 18 -25.39 -12.74 -56.39
CA ILE A 18 -24.72 -11.52 -55.91
C ILE A 18 -25.15 -11.17 -54.47
N PHE A 19 -26.43 -11.32 -54.14
CA PHE A 19 -26.93 -11.09 -52.79
C PHE A 19 -26.35 -12.11 -51.78
N LEU A 20 -26.27 -13.38 -52.16
CA LEU A 20 -25.67 -14.42 -51.31
C LEU A 20 -24.19 -14.12 -51.03
N ASP A 21 -23.41 -13.74 -52.05
CA ASP A 21 -22.00 -13.37 -51.90
C ASP A 21 -21.84 -12.17 -50.96
N PHE A 22 -22.68 -11.15 -51.12
CA PHE A 22 -22.68 -9.99 -50.22
C PHE A 22 -23.01 -10.38 -48.77
N VAL A 23 -24.02 -11.21 -48.55
CA VAL A 23 -24.39 -11.70 -47.21
C VAL A 23 -23.26 -12.50 -46.59
N ILE A 24 -22.60 -13.38 -47.35
CA ILE A 24 -21.46 -14.17 -46.86
C ILE A 24 -20.32 -13.23 -46.41
N VAL A 25 -19.99 -12.20 -47.20
CA VAL A 25 -18.95 -11.23 -46.82
C VAL A 25 -19.32 -10.45 -45.57
N VAL A 26 -20.54 -9.92 -45.48
CA VAL A 26 -21.01 -9.16 -44.30
C VAL A 26 -21.03 -10.04 -43.04
N VAL A 27 -21.52 -11.28 -43.16
CA VAL A 27 -21.50 -12.25 -42.05
C VAL A 27 -20.06 -12.60 -41.68
N GLY A 28 -19.16 -12.77 -42.65
CA GLY A 28 -17.73 -13.01 -42.40
C GLY A 28 -17.08 -11.89 -41.59
N VAL A 29 -17.30 -10.63 -41.98
CA VAL A 29 -16.80 -9.46 -41.24
C VAL A 29 -17.44 -9.36 -39.86
N GLY A 30 -18.74 -9.60 -39.76
CA GLY A 30 -19.46 -9.60 -38.48
C GLY A 30 -18.92 -10.66 -37.50
N VAL A 31 -18.70 -11.89 -37.97
CA VAL A 31 -18.14 -12.97 -37.15
C VAL A 31 -16.69 -12.65 -36.74
N ALA A 32 -15.88 -12.09 -37.63
CA ALA A 32 -14.51 -11.69 -37.31
C ALA A 32 -14.47 -10.62 -36.20
N MET A 33 -15.35 -9.61 -36.27
CA MET A 33 -15.43 -8.56 -35.26
C MET A 33 -15.87 -9.11 -33.89
N VAL A 34 -16.89 -9.97 -33.87
CA VAL A 34 -17.36 -10.61 -32.63
C VAL A 34 -16.28 -11.52 -32.04
N ALA A 35 -15.56 -12.28 -32.86
CA ALA A 35 -14.45 -13.12 -32.40
C ALA A 35 -13.31 -12.28 -31.79
N GLN A 36 -12.97 -11.15 -32.40
CA GLN A 36 -11.97 -10.22 -31.86
C GLN A 36 -12.40 -9.62 -30.52
N GLN A 37 -13.66 -9.19 -30.39
CA GLN A 37 -14.19 -8.69 -29.11
C GLN A 37 -14.16 -9.76 -28.01
N TRP A 38 -14.55 -10.98 -28.34
CA TRP A 38 -14.53 -12.10 -27.39
C TRP A 38 -13.10 -12.45 -26.91
N LEU A 39 -12.13 -12.45 -27.83
CA LEU A 39 -10.72 -12.65 -27.48
C LEU A 39 -10.20 -11.51 -26.59
N GLY A 40 -10.54 -10.26 -26.93
CA GLY A 40 -10.19 -9.07 -26.13
C GLY A 40 -10.72 -9.15 -24.70
N ASP A 41 -12.02 -9.45 -24.53
CA ASP A 41 -12.64 -9.60 -23.21
C ASP A 41 -12.02 -10.74 -22.40
N ARG A 42 -11.68 -11.86 -23.05
CA ARG A 42 -11.02 -12.98 -22.39
C ARG A 42 -9.63 -12.60 -21.91
N GLN A 43 -8.85 -11.89 -22.73
CA GLN A 43 -7.53 -11.40 -22.36
C GLN A 43 -7.62 -10.39 -21.21
N GLN A 44 -8.54 -9.41 -21.28
CA GLN A 44 -8.70 -8.39 -20.25
C GLN A 44 -9.06 -9.01 -18.88
N ARG A 45 -9.93 -10.03 -18.88
CA ARG A 45 -10.25 -10.79 -17.65
C ARG A 45 -9.06 -11.58 -17.11
N ALA A 46 -8.20 -12.13 -17.97
CA ALA A 46 -7.00 -12.84 -17.54
C ALA A 46 -5.98 -11.87 -16.91
N GLU A 47 -5.74 -10.73 -17.55
CA GLU A 47 -4.87 -9.66 -17.03
C GLU A 47 -5.37 -9.12 -15.69
N MET A 48 -6.69 -8.91 -15.57
CA MET A 48 -7.31 -8.45 -14.34
C MET A 48 -7.10 -9.43 -13.17
N ARG A 49 -7.25 -10.75 -13.40
CA ARG A 49 -7.01 -11.76 -12.34
C ARG A 49 -5.57 -11.75 -11.86
N VAL A 50 -4.61 -11.67 -12.78
CA VAL A 50 -3.18 -11.59 -12.44
C VAL A 50 -2.90 -10.33 -11.63
N ALA A 51 -3.45 -9.19 -12.05
CA ALA A 51 -3.31 -7.92 -11.33
C ALA A 51 -3.97 -7.98 -9.93
N GLU A 52 -5.12 -8.63 -9.80
CA GLU A 52 -5.80 -8.79 -8.50
C GLU A 52 -4.98 -9.65 -7.53
N THR A 53 -4.37 -10.75 -7.98
CA THR A 53 -3.45 -11.55 -7.15
C THR A 53 -2.27 -10.72 -6.66
N ALA A 54 -1.64 -9.94 -7.54
CA ALA A 54 -0.55 -9.04 -7.13
C ALA A 54 -1.04 -7.97 -6.13
N LEU A 55 -2.28 -7.47 -6.31
CA LEU A 55 -2.90 -6.50 -5.42
C LEU A 55 -3.13 -7.07 -4.00
N GLN A 56 -3.48 -8.36 -3.89
CA GLN A 56 -3.63 -9.03 -2.58
C GLN A 56 -2.31 -8.99 -1.79
N GLY A 57 -1.18 -9.19 -2.47
CA GLY A 57 0.15 -9.05 -1.85
C GLY A 57 0.43 -7.64 -1.35
N ASP A 58 0.15 -6.62 -2.17
CA ASP A 58 0.31 -5.21 -1.76
C ASP A 58 -0.58 -4.87 -0.55
N LEU A 59 -1.84 -5.32 -0.54
CA LEU A 59 -2.75 -5.14 0.60
C LEU A 59 -2.22 -5.82 1.87
N PHE A 60 -1.72 -7.05 1.74
CA PHE A 60 -1.13 -7.77 2.87
C PHE A 60 0.05 -7.03 3.49
N TYR A 61 1.00 -6.57 2.66
CA TYR A 61 2.15 -5.82 3.17
C TYR A 61 1.73 -4.52 3.86
N ASN A 62 0.84 -3.75 3.23
CA ASN A 62 0.32 -2.52 3.84
C ASN A 62 -0.40 -2.79 5.17
N TYR A 63 -1.16 -3.88 5.25
CA TYR A 63 -1.80 -4.33 6.47
C TYR A 63 -0.80 -4.67 7.57
N ALA A 64 0.23 -5.45 7.25
CA ALA A 64 1.29 -5.80 8.19
C ALA A 64 2.07 -4.55 8.67
N TYR A 65 2.35 -3.60 7.77
CA TYR A 65 3.04 -2.34 8.10
C TYR A 65 2.20 -1.45 9.00
N ALA A 66 0.90 -1.37 8.74
CA ALA A 66 -0.05 -0.66 9.60
C ALA A 66 -0.13 -1.29 11.00
N LYS A 67 -0.18 -2.63 11.09
CA LYS A 67 -0.15 -3.33 12.39
C LYS A 67 1.15 -3.10 13.14
N GLU A 68 2.28 -3.17 12.47
CA GLU A 68 3.58 -2.87 13.08
C GLU A 68 3.64 -1.42 13.59
N ARG A 69 3.08 -0.47 12.85
CA ARG A 69 3.04 0.91 13.29
C ARG A 69 2.31 1.07 14.62
N LEU A 70 1.19 0.36 14.79
CA LEU A 70 0.45 0.34 16.05
C LEU A 70 1.16 -0.43 17.16
N ALA A 71 1.85 -1.52 16.81
CA ALA A 71 2.61 -2.35 17.75
C ALA A 71 3.66 -1.58 18.55
N VAL A 72 4.20 -0.48 17.99
CA VAL A 72 5.24 0.35 18.62
C VAL A 72 4.72 1.69 19.15
N ALA A 73 3.41 1.96 19.06
CA ALA A 73 2.86 3.28 19.35
C ALA A 73 3.09 3.70 20.81
N GLU A 74 2.88 2.81 21.77
CA GLU A 74 3.10 3.10 23.20
C GLU A 74 4.59 3.34 23.51
N CYS A 75 5.48 2.53 22.93
CA CYS A 75 6.92 2.75 23.04
C CYS A 75 7.35 4.14 22.58
N ARG A 76 6.78 4.59 21.45
CA ARG A 76 7.07 5.91 20.90
C ARG A 76 6.58 7.01 21.85
N LYS A 77 5.34 6.92 22.34
CA LYS A 77 4.77 7.91 23.27
C LYS A 77 5.63 8.06 24.53
N GLN A 78 6.01 6.93 25.14
CA GLN A 78 6.89 6.91 26.31
C GLN A 78 8.25 7.57 26.01
N ALA A 79 8.87 7.24 24.87
CA ALA A 79 10.13 7.85 24.46
C ALA A 79 9.98 9.37 24.27
N TYR A 80 8.88 9.84 23.67
CA TYR A 80 8.65 11.27 23.45
C TYR A 80 8.42 11.99 24.77
N GLN A 81 7.68 11.41 25.72
CA GLN A 81 7.48 11.97 27.05
C GLN A 81 8.81 12.15 27.79
N VAL A 82 9.67 11.12 27.81
CA VAL A 82 10.99 11.20 28.45
C VAL A 82 11.87 12.29 27.83
N ILE A 83 11.86 12.41 26.49
CA ILE A 83 12.63 13.46 25.81
C ILE A 83 12.06 14.85 26.13
N ALA A 84 10.73 14.99 26.10
CA ALA A 84 10.03 16.24 26.39
C ALA A 84 10.33 16.73 27.81
N GLU A 85 10.21 15.85 28.82
CA GLU A 85 10.52 16.16 30.21
C GLU A 85 11.96 16.63 30.38
N LYS A 86 12.92 15.96 29.73
CA LYS A 86 14.33 16.33 29.83
C LYS A 86 14.65 17.64 29.11
N LEU A 87 14.01 17.92 27.97
CA LEU A 87 14.16 19.20 27.26
C LEU A 87 13.67 20.38 28.12
N LEU A 88 12.68 20.16 28.98
CA LEU A 88 12.15 21.20 29.88
C LEU A 88 12.90 21.31 31.22
N ALA A 89 13.83 20.39 31.50
CA ALA A 89 14.63 20.44 32.71
C ALA A 89 15.52 21.71 32.75
N PRO A 90 15.75 22.30 33.93
CA PRO A 90 16.60 23.48 34.08
C PRO A 90 18.08 23.16 33.83
N GLY A 91 18.87 24.20 33.58
CA GLY A 91 20.31 24.13 33.32
C GLY A 91 20.66 23.85 31.87
N ASP A 92 21.92 24.12 31.50
CA ASP A 92 22.39 23.99 30.11
C ASP A 92 23.12 22.67 29.85
N ASP A 93 23.58 21.99 30.91
CA ASP A 93 24.24 20.69 30.80
C ASP A 93 23.27 19.64 30.26
N TRP A 94 23.65 19.01 29.16
CA TRP A 94 22.85 18.00 28.49
C TRP A 94 23.58 16.65 28.49
N ALA A 95 23.10 15.72 29.32
CA ALA A 95 23.48 14.32 29.20
C ALA A 95 22.80 13.72 27.96
N GLY A 96 23.55 13.11 27.05
CA GLY A 96 22.98 12.49 25.85
C GLY A 96 21.99 11.36 26.17
N MET A 97 21.04 11.10 25.26
CA MET A 97 20.09 9.97 25.35
C MET A 97 20.22 8.99 24.17
N PRO A 98 21.38 8.36 23.94
CA PRO A 98 21.50 7.38 22.88
C PRO A 98 20.67 6.13 23.19
N ARG A 99 20.01 5.57 22.18
CA ARG A 99 19.30 4.30 22.27
C ARG A 99 20.30 3.14 22.22
N ALA A 100 20.41 2.39 23.32
CA ALA A 100 21.46 1.39 23.54
C ALA A 100 21.46 0.18 22.56
N ASN A 101 20.30 -0.23 22.03
CA ASN A 101 20.14 -1.52 21.35
C ASN A 101 20.16 -1.49 19.80
N ASP A 102 20.47 -0.36 19.16
CA ASP A 102 20.23 -0.21 17.71
C ASP A 102 21.36 -0.74 16.79
N ASN A 103 22.58 -0.91 17.31
CA ASN A 103 23.80 -1.20 16.53
C ASN A 103 23.79 -2.51 15.70
N LYS A 104 22.81 -3.41 15.90
CA LYS A 104 22.74 -4.69 15.17
C LYS A 104 21.94 -4.63 13.87
N THR A 105 20.94 -3.76 13.76
CA THR A 105 20.01 -3.74 12.61
C THR A 105 20.01 -2.43 11.83
N PHE A 106 20.36 -1.31 12.48
CA PHE A 106 20.52 -0.02 11.84
C PHE A 106 21.87 0.57 12.28
N LYS A 107 22.75 0.85 11.32
CA LYS A 107 24.13 1.28 11.58
C LYS A 107 24.41 2.71 11.07
N PRO A 108 23.74 3.73 11.61
CA PRO A 108 24.07 5.11 11.27
C PRO A 108 25.43 5.50 11.84
N ALA A 109 26.10 6.46 11.20
CA ALA A 109 27.37 7.01 11.69
C ALA A 109 27.21 7.82 13.00
N LEU A 110 26.00 8.31 13.29
CA LEU A 110 25.66 9.06 14.49
C LEU A 110 24.71 8.26 15.38
N PRO A 111 24.79 8.40 16.72
CA PRO A 111 23.89 7.71 17.65
C PRO A 111 22.41 7.92 17.32
N VAL A 112 21.60 6.89 17.60
CA VAL A 112 20.16 6.93 17.38
C VAL A 112 19.48 7.41 18.65
N LEU A 113 18.62 8.43 18.54
CA LEU A 113 17.73 8.86 19.62
C LEU A 113 16.40 8.10 19.57
N LEU A 114 15.76 8.10 18.40
CA LEU A 114 14.43 7.57 18.15
C LEU A 114 14.47 6.56 17.02
N ARG A 115 13.68 5.50 17.15
CA ARG A 115 13.44 4.51 16.11
C ARG A 115 11.96 4.48 15.77
N SER A 116 11.65 4.63 14.49
CA SER A 116 10.35 4.30 13.90
C SER A 116 10.54 3.11 12.95
N PRO A 117 9.53 2.27 12.72
CA PRO A 117 9.50 1.35 11.58
C PRO A 117 9.52 2.12 10.26
N SER A 118 10.36 1.65 9.31
CA SER A 118 10.47 2.21 7.96
C SER A 118 9.98 1.17 6.99
N ARG A 119 8.81 1.40 6.39
CA ARG A 119 8.22 0.47 5.43
C ARG A 119 7.97 1.13 4.09
N ASN A 120 7.99 0.30 3.05
CA ASN A 120 7.67 0.74 1.71
C ASN A 120 6.17 0.55 1.49
N TRP A 121 5.38 1.57 1.82
CA TRP A 121 3.94 1.54 1.64
C TRP A 121 3.62 1.36 0.15
N GLY A 122 2.94 0.26 -0.19
CA GLY A 122 2.74 -0.18 -1.56
C GLY A 122 1.48 0.42 -2.19
N SER A 123 1.60 0.98 -3.39
CA SER A 123 0.48 1.38 -4.27
C SER A 123 0.77 1.16 -5.75
N ARG A 124 1.96 0.67 -6.10
CA ARG A 124 2.46 0.62 -7.47
C ARG A 124 1.61 -0.26 -8.39
N ILE A 125 1.13 -1.40 -7.90
CA ILE A 125 0.29 -2.30 -8.69
C ILE A 125 -1.07 -1.66 -8.98
N TRP A 126 -1.63 -0.97 -7.97
CA TRP A 126 -2.88 -0.24 -8.11
C TRP A 126 -2.78 0.87 -9.16
N ASP A 127 -1.78 1.75 -9.03
CA ASP A 127 -1.58 2.89 -9.92
C ASP A 127 -1.33 2.44 -11.37
N ALA A 128 -0.50 1.42 -11.56
CA ALA A 128 -0.21 0.87 -12.88
C ALA A 128 -1.44 0.21 -13.52
N GLY A 129 -2.25 -0.51 -12.73
CA GLY A 129 -3.47 -1.14 -13.23
C GLY A 129 -4.57 -0.13 -13.58
N LEU A 130 -4.70 0.96 -12.82
CA LEU A 130 -5.58 2.08 -13.17
C LEU A 130 -5.14 2.74 -14.48
N ALA A 131 -3.85 3.05 -14.63
CA ALA A 131 -3.31 3.69 -15.84
C ALA A 131 -3.50 2.84 -17.11
N ARG A 132 -3.47 1.51 -16.98
CA ARG A 132 -3.68 0.55 -18.08
C ARG A 132 -5.15 0.20 -18.33
N GLY A 133 -6.08 0.66 -17.48
CA GLY A 133 -7.49 0.25 -17.55
C GLY A 133 -7.75 -1.21 -17.17
N THR A 134 -6.77 -1.88 -16.53
CA THR A 134 -6.87 -3.28 -16.09
C THR A 134 -8.03 -3.51 -15.11
N PHE A 135 -8.38 -2.50 -14.32
CA PHE A 135 -9.45 -2.56 -13.33
C PHE A 135 -10.79 -1.97 -13.84
N ASN A 136 -10.96 -1.75 -15.15
CA ASN A 136 -12.21 -1.20 -15.70
C ASN A 136 -13.41 -2.15 -15.60
N GLN A 137 -13.17 -3.46 -15.50
CA GLN A 137 -14.23 -4.44 -15.28
C GLN A 137 -14.43 -4.78 -13.78
N MET A 138 -13.74 -4.06 -12.88
CA MET A 138 -13.91 -4.24 -11.43
C MET A 138 -15.24 -3.64 -11.00
N ASP A 139 -15.91 -4.32 -10.07
CA ASP A 139 -17.05 -3.76 -9.34
C ASP A 139 -16.71 -2.36 -8.77
N ASP A 140 -17.59 -1.40 -9.00
CA ASP A 140 -17.35 0.02 -8.69
C ASP A 140 -17.17 0.25 -7.18
N GLU A 141 -17.90 -0.48 -6.33
CA GLU A 141 -17.81 -0.38 -4.88
C GLU A 141 -16.46 -0.90 -4.38
N ARG A 142 -16.03 -2.07 -4.89
CA ARG A 142 -14.71 -2.64 -4.62
C ARG A 142 -13.59 -1.73 -5.12
N ARG A 143 -13.71 -1.20 -6.34
CA ARG A 143 -12.74 -0.28 -6.94
C ARG A 143 -12.58 0.98 -6.09
N THR A 144 -13.69 1.56 -5.63
CA THR A 144 -13.70 2.76 -4.78
C THR A 144 -13.04 2.50 -3.42
N ARG A 145 -13.33 1.37 -2.78
CA ARG A 145 -12.68 1.00 -1.51
C ARG A 145 -11.17 0.82 -1.66
N LEU A 146 -10.73 0.14 -2.72
CA LEU A 146 -9.30 -0.03 -3.01
C LEU A 146 -8.63 1.32 -3.30
N ASP A 147 -9.26 2.21 -4.06
CA ASP A 147 -8.76 3.57 -4.31
C ASP A 147 -8.52 4.34 -3.00
N GLN A 148 -9.46 4.28 -2.05
CA GLN A 148 -9.32 4.90 -0.75
C GLN A 148 -8.16 4.30 0.06
N ILE A 149 -8.03 2.97 0.09
CA ILE A 149 -6.93 2.28 0.76
C ILE A 149 -5.59 2.75 0.18
N PHE A 150 -5.40 2.71 -1.13
CA PHE A 150 -4.12 3.06 -1.75
C PHE A 150 -3.79 4.55 -1.69
N LYS A 151 -4.78 5.44 -1.65
CA LYS A 151 -4.56 6.85 -1.33
C LYS A 151 -4.07 7.04 0.11
N GLN A 152 -4.62 6.29 1.06
CA GLN A 152 -4.16 6.31 2.44
C GLN A 152 -2.73 5.73 2.59
N THR A 153 -2.37 4.69 1.85
CA THR A 153 -1.00 4.13 1.89
C THR A 153 0.03 5.12 1.33
N GLN A 154 -0.30 5.84 0.25
CA GLN A 154 0.53 6.93 -0.26
C GLN A 154 0.71 8.06 0.77
N HIS A 155 -0.37 8.44 1.46
CA HIS A 155 -0.29 9.43 2.56
C HIS A 155 0.61 8.93 3.69
N ALA A 156 0.45 7.66 4.09
CA ALA A 156 1.27 7.03 5.13
C ALA A 156 2.77 7.07 4.76
N GLU A 157 3.11 6.81 3.49
CA GLU A 157 4.47 6.91 2.98
C GLU A 157 5.06 8.31 3.12
N VAL A 158 4.29 9.34 2.74
CA VAL A 158 4.70 10.75 2.85
C VAL A 158 4.95 11.11 4.31
N LEU A 159 4.02 10.80 5.22
CA LEU A 159 4.17 11.08 6.64
C LEU A 159 5.40 10.38 7.22
N GLN A 160 5.62 9.11 6.88
CA GLN A 160 6.77 8.35 7.34
C GLN A 160 8.08 9.04 6.93
N ARG A 161 8.23 9.50 5.68
CA ARG A 161 9.43 10.22 5.22
C ARG A 161 9.66 11.52 6.01
N VAL A 162 8.59 12.25 6.32
CA VAL A 162 8.69 13.48 7.12
C VAL A 162 9.10 13.16 8.56
N ILE A 163 8.50 12.14 9.17
CA ILE A 163 8.90 11.65 10.51
C ILE A 163 10.39 11.32 10.53
N TYR A 164 10.91 10.57 9.55
CA TYR A 164 12.34 10.27 9.48
C TYR A 164 13.23 11.50 9.37
N THR A 165 12.80 12.47 8.58
CA THR A 165 13.53 13.73 8.44
C THR A 165 13.63 14.46 9.79
N LEU A 166 12.54 14.53 10.54
CA LEU A 166 12.51 15.13 11.88
C LEU A 166 13.35 14.33 12.89
N GLN A 167 13.30 12.99 12.86
CA GLN A 167 14.17 12.14 13.69
C GLN A 167 15.65 12.43 13.45
N GLY A 168 16.05 12.62 12.20
CA GLY A 168 17.42 12.96 11.84
C GLY A 168 17.88 14.29 12.46
N ARG A 169 16.99 15.28 12.54
CA ARG A 169 17.27 16.61 13.13
C ARG A 169 17.42 16.58 14.65
N LEU A 170 16.82 15.59 15.32
CA LEU A 170 16.91 15.42 16.77
C LEU A 170 18.15 14.66 17.23
N LYS A 171 19.02 14.16 16.33
CA LYS A 171 20.18 13.33 16.70
C LYS A 171 21.16 13.99 17.66
N THR A 172 21.23 15.33 17.69
CA THR A 172 22.06 16.07 18.66
C THR A 172 21.71 15.70 20.11
N LEU A 173 20.45 15.40 20.40
CA LEU A 173 19.99 15.01 21.73
C LEU A 173 20.56 13.68 22.21
N ALA A 174 21.10 12.86 21.32
CA ALA A 174 21.75 11.60 21.66
C ALA A 174 23.20 11.76 22.16
N VAL A 175 23.79 12.96 22.06
CA VAL A 175 25.19 13.23 22.42
C VAL A 175 25.25 14.09 23.69
N THR A 176 26.20 13.80 24.58
CA THR A 176 26.44 14.64 25.75
C THR A 176 27.12 15.94 25.34
N THR A 177 26.52 17.07 25.69
CA THR A 177 26.97 18.41 25.28
C THR A 177 26.34 19.50 26.17
N THR A 178 26.45 20.77 25.78
CA THR A 178 25.70 21.87 26.36
C THR A 178 24.59 22.29 25.39
N ILE A 179 23.36 22.43 25.87
CA ILE A 179 22.20 22.89 25.10
C ILE A 179 21.47 23.93 25.93
N GLY A 180 21.58 25.19 25.50
CA GLY A 180 20.90 26.31 26.15
C GLY A 180 19.38 26.21 26.04
N GLN A 181 18.67 26.90 26.94
CA GLN A 181 17.20 26.84 27.02
C GLN A 181 16.49 27.13 25.69
N SER A 182 16.96 28.11 24.90
CA SER A 182 16.36 28.43 23.59
C SER A 182 16.45 27.27 22.60
N ASP A 183 17.57 26.54 22.59
CA ASP A 183 17.75 25.38 21.73
C ASP A 183 16.93 24.19 22.22
N ARG A 184 16.78 24.03 23.53
CA ARG A 184 15.89 23.00 24.10
C ARG A 184 14.45 23.22 23.68
N LEU A 185 13.95 24.45 23.74
CA LEU A 185 12.61 24.80 23.27
C LEU A 185 12.44 24.54 21.77
N ARG A 186 13.45 24.86 20.95
CA ARG A 186 13.44 24.51 19.52
C ARG A 186 13.36 23.00 19.28
N TYR A 187 14.10 22.20 20.04
CA TYR A 187 14.01 20.75 19.95
C TYR A 187 12.68 20.22 20.48
N TYR A 188 12.08 20.89 21.46
CA TYR A 188 10.74 20.58 21.99
C TYR A 188 9.68 20.81 20.92
N ASP A 189 9.73 21.92 20.18
CA ASP A 189 8.83 22.19 19.05
C ASP A 189 8.96 21.13 17.96
N MET A 190 10.20 20.75 17.60
CA MET A 190 10.45 19.64 16.66
C MET A 190 9.90 18.31 17.16
N LEU A 191 10.00 18.04 18.47
CA LEU A 191 9.45 16.86 19.11
C LEU A 191 7.92 16.85 19.08
N GLY A 192 7.28 18.01 19.29
CA GLY A 192 5.84 18.17 19.14
C GLY A 192 5.38 17.95 17.71
N GLU A 193 6.14 18.43 16.72
CA GLU A 193 5.80 18.21 15.31
C GLU A 193 5.88 16.72 14.92
N ILE A 194 6.95 16.02 15.33
CA ILE A 194 7.08 14.58 15.06
C ILE A 194 6.02 13.76 15.82
N ASP A 195 5.62 14.17 17.03
CA ASP A 195 4.53 13.55 17.78
C ASP A 195 3.21 13.64 17.04
N ALA A 196 2.82 14.84 16.61
CA ALA A 196 1.58 15.05 15.86
C ALA A 196 1.53 14.23 14.57
N LYS A 197 2.62 14.23 13.78
CA LYS A 197 2.68 13.43 12.54
C LYS A 197 2.71 11.93 12.82
N SER A 198 3.34 11.52 13.90
CA SER A 198 3.38 10.12 14.32
C SER A 198 2.01 9.61 14.76
N GLY A 199 1.27 10.39 15.54
CA GLY A 199 -0.10 10.10 15.94
C GLY A 199 -1.05 10.05 14.72
N LEU A 200 -0.88 10.95 13.76
CA LEU A 200 -1.64 10.90 12.51
C LEU A 200 -1.35 9.63 11.70
N LEU A 201 -0.08 9.22 11.59
CA LEU A 201 0.28 7.97 10.91
C LEU A 201 -0.31 6.74 11.62
N GLU A 202 -0.39 6.75 12.95
CA GLU A 202 -1.08 5.70 13.74
C GLU A 202 -2.58 5.68 13.47
N LEU A 203 -3.24 6.85 13.42
CA LEU A 203 -4.65 6.95 13.06
C LEU A 203 -4.91 6.37 11.66
N ILE A 204 -4.13 6.78 10.66
CA ILE A 204 -4.23 6.25 9.29
C ILE A 204 -3.97 4.75 9.26
N SER A 205 -3.01 4.26 10.03
CA SER A 205 -2.72 2.82 10.12
C SER A 205 -3.92 2.03 10.68
N GLY A 206 -4.59 2.55 11.72
CA GLY A 206 -5.82 1.95 12.24
C GLY A 206 -6.95 1.90 11.21
N GLN A 207 -7.13 2.98 10.44
CA GLN A 207 -8.12 3.03 9.35
C GLN A 207 -7.79 2.06 8.22
N LEU A 208 -6.52 1.99 7.80
CA LEU A 208 -6.04 1.04 6.79
C LEU A 208 -6.32 -0.41 7.21
N ILE A 209 -6.05 -0.76 8.47
CA ILE A 209 -6.35 -2.08 9.02
C ILE A 209 -7.84 -2.42 8.85
N ALA A 210 -8.73 -1.53 9.31
CA ALA A 210 -10.17 -1.75 9.24
C ALA A 210 -10.68 -1.84 7.79
N ASN A 211 -10.19 -0.97 6.91
CA ASN A 211 -10.58 -0.94 5.50
C ASN A 211 -10.12 -2.20 4.75
N ILE A 212 -8.90 -2.66 5.01
CA ILE A 212 -8.36 -3.87 4.40
C ILE A 212 -9.09 -5.12 4.91
N GLU A 213 -9.40 -5.18 6.21
CA GLU A 213 -10.23 -6.26 6.78
C GLU A 213 -11.62 -6.29 6.12
N ALA A 214 -12.23 -5.13 5.88
CA ALA A 214 -13.54 -5.04 5.22
C ALA A 214 -13.52 -5.45 3.74
N VAL A 215 -12.44 -5.15 3.00
CA VAL A 215 -12.29 -5.58 1.59
C VAL A 215 -11.98 -7.08 1.46
N GLY A 216 -11.35 -7.64 2.49
CA GLY A 216 -10.95 -9.04 2.55
C GLY A 216 -9.67 -9.30 1.76
N ILE A 217 -8.62 -9.74 2.45
CA ILE A 217 -7.40 -10.26 1.82
C ILE A 217 -7.57 -11.76 1.57
N LYS A 218 -7.29 -12.20 0.34
CA LYS A 218 -7.20 -13.63 0.00
C LYS A 218 -5.73 -14.03 -0.04
N ILE A 219 -5.33 -14.84 0.94
CA ILE A 219 -3.97 -15.38 1.03
C ILE A 219 -4.04 -16.86 0.65
N PRO A 220 -3.28 -17.33 -0.36
CA PRO A 220 -3.22 -18.74 -0.68
C PRO A 220 -2.76 -19.57 0.53
N ASP A 221 -3.34 -20.75 0.73
CA ASP A 221 -3.06 -21.61 1.90
C ASP A 221 -1.58 -22.01 1.95
N GLU A 222 -0.96 -22.20 0.78
CA GLU A 222 0.47 -22.50 0.64
C GLU A 222 1.38 -21.38 1.15
N GLU A 223 0.91 -20.11 1.13
CA GLU A 223 1.69 -18.97 1.61
C GLU A 223 1.45 -18.67 3.09
N LYS A 224 0.30 -19.09 3.65
CA LYS A 224 -0.14 -18.76 5.01
C LYS A 224 0.91 -19.07 6.08
N GLN A 225 1.56 -20.24 5.99
CA GLN A 225 2.59 -20.64 6.96
C GLN A 225 3.85 -19.77 6.88
N GLY A 226 4.27 -19.39 5.67
CA GLY A 226 5.40 -18.49 5.47
C GLY A 226 5.15 -17.12 6.12
N TRP A 227 3.93 -16.60 5.96
CA TRP A 227 3.52 -15.34 6.56
C TRP A 227 3.43 -15.40 8.09
N LEU A 228 2.83 -16.43 8.65
CA LEU A 228 2.77 -16.61 10.11
C LEU A 228 4.17 -16.66 10.73
N LYS A 229 5.11 -17.35 10.07
CA LYS A 229 6.51 -17.40 10.49
C LYS A 229 7.17 -16.02 10.42
N ALA A 230 6.97 -15.27 9.34
CA ALA A 230 7.53 -13.93 9.19
C ALA A 230 7.04 -12.98 10.30
N ILE A 231 5.77 -13.09 10.68
CA ILE A 231 5.17 -12.26 11.74
C ILE A 231 5.68 -12.65 13.12
N ALA A 232 5.85 -13.96 13.39
CA ALA A 232 6.48 -14.41 14.62
C ALA A 232 7.90 -13.87 14.77
N GLN A 233 8.70 -13.93 13.70
CA GLN A 233 10.05 -13.35 13.67
C GLN A 233 10.04 -11.83 13.85
N GLN A 234 9.07 -11.15 13.24
CA GLN A 234 8.90 -9.71 13.40
C GLN A 234 8.54 -9.34 14.84
N ASN A 235 7.69 -10.12 15.50
CA ASN A 235 7.35 -9.93 16.91
C ASN A 235 8.54 -10.16 17.83
N GLU A 236 9.34 -11.20 17.59
CA GLU A 236 10.57 -11.46 18.33
C GLU A 236 11.56 -10.29 18.17
N SER A 237 11.77 -9.82 16.94
CA SER A 237 12.63 -8.67 16.68
C SER A 237 12.08 -7.38 17.29
N GLY A 238 10.78 -7.17 17.25
CA GLY A 238 10.11 -6.01 17.83
C GLY A 238 10.29 -5.97 19.35
N ALA A 239 10.01 -7.08 20.03
CA ALA A 239 10.24 -7.24 21.46
C ALA A 239 11.71 -7.01 21.84
N ALA A 240 12.67 -7.55 21.07
CA ALA A 240 14.09 -7.34 21.33
C ALA A 240 14.54 -5.87 21.18
N VAL A 241 13.93 -5.11 20.27
CA VAL A 241 14.28 -3.72 19.98
C VAL A 241 13.58 -2.73 20.91
N TYR A 242 12.32 -2.98 21.23
CA TYR A 242 11.45 -2.03 21.91
C TYR A 242 11.16 -2.41 23.37
N GLY A 243 11.37 -3.67 23.76
CA GLY A 243 11.12 -4.15 25.13
C GLY A 243 9.63 -4.23 25.45
N ASP A 244 9.31 -4.05 26.73
CA ASP A 244 7.99 -4.36 27.30
C ASP A 244 6.82 -3.52 26.76
N CYS A 245 7.11 -2.34 26.20
CA CYS A 245 6.09 -1.48 25.59
C CYS A 245 5.61 -2.00 24.22
N TYR A 246 6.31 -2.96 23.62
CA TYR A 246 5.96 -3.52 22.30
C TYR A 246 4.74 -4.42 22.41
N VAL A 247 3.74 -4.17 21.56
CA VAL A 247 2.54 -4.99 21.49
C VAL A 247 2.66 -5.95 20.29
N PRO A 248 2.72 -7.28 20.49
CA PRO A 248 2.86 -8.23 19.38
C PRO A 248 1.76 -8.08 18.32
N ILE A 249 2.18 -8.08 17.05
CA ILE A 249 1.32 -8.06 15.88
C ILE A 249 0.47 -9.33 15.87
N GLN A 250 -0.86 -9.12 15.75
CA GLN A 250 -1.84 -10.17 15.53
C GLN A 250 -2.56 -9.94 14.20
N MET A 251 -2.61 -10.98 13.37
CA MET A 251 -3.33 -10.97 12.10
C MET A 251 -4.69 -11.60 12.28
N SER A 252 -5.74 -10.77 12.31
CA SER A 252 -7.13 -11.24 12.31
C SER A 252 -7.48 -11.98 11.02
N ILE A 253 -6.85 -11.60 9.90
CA ILE A 253 -7.10 -12.18 8.56
C ILE A 253 -6.73 -13.66 8.41
N PHE A 254 -6.04 -14.26 9.40
CA PHE A 254 -5.72 -15.69 9.40
C PHE A 254 -6.66 -16.54 10.25
N ARG A 255 -7.60 -15.92 10.98
CA ARG A 255 -8.61 -16.62 11.78
C ARG A 255 -9.73 -17.18 10.92
#